data_AF-A0A2U1J5E6-F1
#
_entry.id   AF-A0A2U1J5E6-F1
#
_cell.length_a   1.000
_cell.length_b   1.000
_cell.length_c   1.000
_cell.angle_alpha   90.00
_cell.angle_beta   90.00
_cell.angle_gamma   90.00
#
_symmetry.space_group_name_H-M   'P 1'
#
loop_
_entity.id
_entity.type
_entity.pdbx_description
1 polymer ?
#
loop_
_entity_poly.entity_id
_entity_poly.type
_entity_poly.pdbx_seq_one_letter_code
_entity_poly.pdbx_strand_id
1 'polypeptide(L)'
;MGDQTLIRYTNVIDPQFSKLIKNAPKLQSLTLNKIRGIPSSIAIASAITAYARIKMSNYINMNDCIYTDTDSLVVQNPLPDNLIGEELGQFKLEYVIKKGIFISPKVYVLKYIKNNTLMETTVCKGLGKDLTFNDFEKLLAGENVIKMKKYFVPRLDLGTVEIIEKLYTIRGVKPND
;
A
#
# COMPACT_ATOMS: atom_id res chain seq x y z
N MET A 1 25.62 11.48 -30.66
CA MET A 1 24.26 11.28 -30.11
C MET A 1 23.70 10.06 -30.80
N GLY A 2 23.58 8.93 -30.10
CA GLY A 2 23.02 7.72 -30.68
C GLY A 2 21.50 7.82 -30.68
N ASP A 3 20.87 7.66 -31.85
CA ASP A 3 19.42 7.52 -31.96
C ASP A 3 18.98 6.31 -31.12
N GLN A 4 18.20 6.58 -30.07
CA GLN A 4 17.59 5.53 -29.26
C GLN A 4 16.14 5.35 -29.70
N THR A 5 15.88 4.23 -30.38
CA THR A 5 14.53 3.83 -30.82
C THR A 5 13.85 3.00 -29.75
N LEU A 6 12.67 3.44 -29.32
CA LEU A 6 11.87 2.73 -28.31
C LEU A 6 11.11 1.57 -28.96
N ILE A 7 11.34 0.34 -28.50
CA ILE A 7 10.73 -0.88 -29.07
C ILE A 7 9.52 -1.27 -28.23
N ARG A 8 8.33 -1.25 -28.84
CA ARG A 8 7.09 -1.74 -28.25
C ARG A 8 7.10 -3.28 -28.28
N TYR A 9 7.01 -3.93 -27.13
CA TYR A 9 6.78 -5.38 -27.07
C TYR A 9 5.33 -5.68 -27.47
N THR A 10 5.15 -6.16 -28.70
CA THR A 10 3.92 -6.81 -29.17
C THR A 10 4.24 -8.27 -29.46
N ASN A 11 3.29 -9.19 -29.24
CA ASN A 11 3.49 -10.63 -29.54
C ASN A 11 3.85 -10.92 -31.01
N VAL A 12 3.67 -9.92 -31.88
CA VAL A 12 4.16 -9.91 -33.27
C VAL A 12 5.35 -8.97 -33.33
N ILE A 13 6.51 -9.50 -33.70
CA ILE A 13 7.73 -8.71 -33.93
C ILE A 13 7.53 -7.86 -35.19
N ASP A 14 7.76 -6.55 -35.07
CA ASP A 14 7.72 -5.63 -36.21
C ASP A 14 8.65 -6.12 -37.36
N PRO A 15 8.21 -6.14 -38.62
CA PRO A 15 9.00 -6.65 -39.74
C PRO A 15 10.33 -5.90 -39.98
N GLN A 16 10.39 -4.60 -39.70
CA GLN A 16 11.63 -3.82 -39.78
C GLN A 16 12.57 -4.21 -38.64
N PHE A 17 12.03 -4.45 -37.44
CA PHE A 17 12.80 -4.96 -36.31
C PHE A 17 13.35 -6.37 -36.58
N SER A 18 12.58 -7.24 -37.23
CA SER A 18 13.03 -8.57 -37.66
C SER A 18 14.25 -8.49 -38.59
N LYS A 19 14.26 -7.53 -39.53
CA LYS A 19 15.43 -7.31 -40.41
C LYS A 19 16.65 -6.80 -39.65
N LEU A 20 16.46 -5.89 -38.70
CA LEU A 20 17.52 -5.37 -37.83
C LEU A 20 18.14 -6.48 -36.97
N ILE A 21 17.33 -7.33 -36.33
CA ILE A 21 17.82 -8.49 -35.55
C ILE A 21 18.64 -9.44 -36.44
N LYS A 22 18.18 -9.72 -37.65
CA LYS A 22 18.87 -10.63 -38.59
C LYS A 22 20.24 -10.09 -39.02
N ASN A 23 20.38 -8.77 -39.12
CA ASN A 23 21.60 -8.11 -39.56
C ASN A 23 22.52 -7.68 -38.40
N ALA A 24 22.04 -7.77 -37.15
CA ALA A 24 22.86 -7.46 -35.99
C ALA A 24 24.00 -8.48 -35.86
N PRO A 25 25.24 -8.03 -35.55
CA PRO A 25 26.31 -8.96 -35.26
C PRO A 25 25.86 -9.86 -34.11
N LYS A 26 25.93 -11.18 -34.30
CA LYS A 26 25.66 -12.14 -33.24
C LYS A 26 26.65 -11.84 -32.11
N LEU A 27 26.19 -11.16 -31.07
CA LEU A 27 26.94 -11.09 -29.83
C LEU A 27 27.27 -12.53 -29.45
N GLN A 28 28.56 -12.83 -29.31
CA GLN A 28 28.97 -14.08 -28.67
C GLN A 28 28.16 -14.19 -27.39
N SER A 29 27.40 -15.28 -27.27
CA SER A 29 26.56 -15.49 -26.11
C SER A 29 27.46 -15.46 -24.89
N LEU A 30 27.48 -14.35 -24.18
CA LEU A 30 27.90 -14.33 -22.80
C LEU A 30 27.02 -15.39 -22.15
N THR A 31 27.62 -16.52 -21.79
CA THR A 31 27.00 -17.53 -20.94
C THR A 31 26.73 -16.84 -19.61
N LEU A 32 25.62 -16.11 -19.56
CA LEU A 32 25.01 -15.66 -18.32
C LEU A 32 24.65 -16.97 -17.61
N ASN A 33 25.54 -17.40 -16.72
CA ASN A 33 25.22 -18.42 -15.74
C ASN A 33 23.89 -17.97 -15.13
N LYS A 34 22.82 -18.70 -15.45
CA LYS A 34 21.48 -18.41 -14.94
C LYS A 34 21.59 -18.62 -13.44
N ILE A 35 21.84 -17.53 -12.70
CA ILE A 35 21.84 -17.53 -11.25
C ILE A 35 20.43 -17.99 -10.90
N ARG A 36 20.30 -19.27 -10.52
CA ARG A 36 19.05 -19.77 -9.95
C ARG A 36 18.83 -18.85 -8.75
N GLY A 37 17.70 -18.12 -8.76
CA GLY A 37 17.38 -17.18 -7.69
C GLY A 37 17.49 -17.87 -6.32
N ILE A 38 17.58 -17.07 -5.26
CA ILE A 38 17.64 -17.57 -3.87
C ILE A 38 16.52 -18.60 -3.70
N PRO A 39 16.82 -19.83 -3.24
CA PRO A 39 15.80 -20.85 -3.03
C PRO A 39 14.78 -20.33 -2.02
N SER A 40 13.56 -20.05 -2.47
CA SER A 40 12.46 -19.63 -1.62
C SER A 40 11.65 -20.87 -1.21
N SER A 41 11.43 -21.03 0.10
CA SER A 41 10.56 -22.08 0.61
C SER A 41 9.16 -21.52 0.87
N ILE A 42 8.25 -21.80 -0.05
CA ILE A 42 6.83 -21.41 0.06
C ILE A 42 6.20 -22.02 1.32
N ALA A 43 6.59 -23.25 1.68
CA ALA A 43 6.10 -23.93 2.87
C ALA A 43 6.49 -23.18 4.16
N ILE A 44 7.76 -22.76 4.29
CA ILE A 44 8.22 -22.00 5.45
C ILE A 44 7.52 -20.63 5.52
N ALA A 45 7.41 -19.91 4.40
CA ALA A 45 6.73 -18.61 4.37
C ALA A 45 5.23 -18.72 4.76
N SER A 46 4.57 -19.79 4.32
CA SER A 46 3.17 -20.07 4.66
C SER A 46 3.01 -20.37 6.15
N ALA A 47 3.91 -21.18 6.71
CA ALA A 47 3.92 -21.50 8.15
C ALA A 47 4.12 -20.24 9.01
N ILE A 48 5.07 -19.38 8.65
CA ILE A 48 5.32 -18.10 9.34
C ILE A 48 4.06 -17.22 9.32
N THR A 49 3.44 -17.05 8.15
CA THR A 49 2.25 -16.21 7.99
C THR A 49 1.05 -16.77 8.75
N ALA A 50 0.86 -18.10 8.74
CA ALA A 50 -0.19 -18.77 9.49
C ALA A 50 0.00 -18.56 11.00
N TYR A 51 1.22 -18.75 11.50
CA TYR A 51 1.54 -18.56 12.91
C TYR A 51 1.32 -17.11 13.37
N ALA A 52 1.73 -16.13 12.57
CA ALA A 52 1.48 -14.72 12.83
C ALA A 52 -0.03 -14.42 12.96
N ARG A 53 -0.86 -14.96 12.05
CA ARG A 53 -2.32 -14.79 12.10
C ARG A 53 -2.96 -15.46 13.31
N ILE A 54 -2.52 -16.67 13.67
CA ILE A 54 -2.99 -17.38 14.87
C ILE A 54 -2.67 -16.54 16.11
N LYS A 55 -1.44 -16.01 16.20
CA LYS A 55 -1.02 -15.15 17.31
C LYS A 55 -1.88 -13.88 17.39
N MET A 56 -2.12 -13.21 16.26
CA MET A 56 -2.95 -12.00 16.20
C MET A 56 -4.43 -12.28 16.50
N SER A 57 -4.95 -13.45 16.12
CA SER A 57 -6.36 -13.82 16.35
C SER A 57 -6.76 -13.74 17.83
N ASN A 58 -5.84 -14.01 18.75
CA ASN A 58 -6.10 -13.90 20.19
C ASN A 58 -6.48 -12.46 20.59
N TYR A 59 -5.93 -11.46 19.92
CA TYR A 59 -6.18 -10.05 20.19
C TYR A 59 -7.36 -9.50 19.38
N ILE A 60 -7.52 -9.98 18.14
CA ILE A 60 -8.63 -9.59 17.26
C ILE A 60 -9.98 -10.00 17.87
N ASN A 61 -10.02 -11.15 18.54
CA ASN A 61 -11.23 -11.67 19.17
C ASN A 61 -11.50 -11.05 20.56
N MET A 62 -10.71 -10.07 21.00
CA MET A 62 -11.01 -9.32 22.22
C MET A 62 -12.13 -8.30 21.93
N ASN A 63 -13.07 -8.14 22.87
CA ASN A 63 -14.17 -7.17 22.73
C ASN A 63 -13.69 -5.72 22.54
N ASP A 64 -12.51 -5.40 23.07
CA ASP A 64 -11.95 -4.04 23.04
C ASP A 64 -11.14 -3.75 21.75
N CYS A 65 -11.03 -4.71 20.84
CA CYS A 65 -10.30 -4.54 19.58
C CYS A 65 -11.13 -3.72 18.59
N ILE A 66 -10.66 -2.52 18.25
CA ILE A 66 -11.30 -1.61 17.30
C ILE A 66 -10.80 -1.86 15.87
N TYR A 67 -9.50 -2.11 15.71
CA TYR A 67 -8.87 -2.28 14.40
C TYR A 67 -7.59 -3.11 14.48
N THR A 68 -7.26 -3.81 13.39
CA THR A 68 -6.01 -4.55 13.24
C THR A 68 -5.50 -4.49 11.80
N ASP A 69 -4.17 -4.51 11.62
CA ASP A 69 -3.54 -4.73 10.33
C ASP A 69 -2.19 -5.44 10.51
N THR A 70 -2.06 -6.65 9.93
CA THR A 70 -0.86 -7.50 9.92
C THR A 70 -0.29 -7.82 11.30
N ASP A 71 0.38 -6.88 11.94
CA ASP A 71 1.07 -6.95 13.23
C ASP A 71 0.74 -5.76 14.16
N SER A 72 -0.23 -4.94 13.78
CA SER A 72 -0.71 -3.79 14.55
C SER A 72 -2.12 -4.02 15.09
N LEU A 73 -2.40 -3.38 16.22
CA LEU A 73 -3.67 -3.48 16.95
C LEU A 73 -4.04 -2.10 17.52
N VAL A 74 -5.31 -1.71 17.37
CA VAL A 74 -5.90 -0.57 18.06
C VAL A 74 -6.98 -1.09 19.01
N VAL A 75 -6.78 -0.82 20.29
CA VAL A 75 -7.69 -1.24 21.37
C VAL A 75 -8.27 -0.03 22.10
N GLN A 76 -9.47 -0.21 22.63
CA GLN A 76 -10.13 0.81 23.46
C GLN A 76 -9.45 0.96 24.82
N ASN A 77 -9.05 -0.17 25.42
CA ASN A 77 -8.40 -0.22 26.72
C ASN A 77 -6.93 -0.63 26.59
N PRO A 78 -6.02 -0.16 27.45
CA PRO A 78 -4.61 -0.55 27.42
C PRO A 78 -4.44 -2.06 27.57
N LEU A 79 -3.49 -2.63 26.83
CA LEU A 79 -3.09 -4.02 27.04
C LEU A 79 -2.33 -4.16 28.36
N PRO A 80 -2.34 -5.35 28.99
CA PRO A 80 -1.49 -5.66 30.14
C PRO A 80 -0.01 -5.32 29.90
N ASP A 81 0.66 -4.76 30.92
CA ASP A 81 2.05 -4.29 30.82
C ASP A 81 3.04 -5.38 30.39
N ASN A 82 2.77 -6.65 30.72
CA ASN A 82 3.62 -7.77 30.31
C ASN A 82 3.61 -8.04 28.78
N LEU A 83 2.61 -7.52 28.06
CA LEU A 83 2.50 -7.62 26.61
C LEU A 83 3.07 -6.39 25.89
N ILE A 84 3.45 -5.34 26.61
CA ILE A 84 3.94 -4.09 26.03
C ILE A 84 5.43 -3.95 26.35
N GLY A 85 6.25 -3.72 25.33
CA GLY A 85 7.68 -3.51 25.52
C GLY A 85 8.50 -3.61 24.23
N GLU A 86 9.82 -3.71 24.38
CA GLU A 86 10.76 -3.81 23.26
C GLU A 86 11.24 -5.25 23.00
N GLU A 87 10.80 -6.22 23.81
CA GLU A 87 11.20 -7.61 23.64
C GLU A 87 10.48 -8.30 22.49
N LEU A 88 11.08 -9.38 21.99
CA LEU A 88 10.53 -10.12 20.87
C LEU A 88 9.15 -10.69 21.19
N GLY A 89 8.16 -10.30 20.37
CA GLY A 89 6.78 -10.75 20.51
C GLY A 89 5.91 -9.88 21.42
N GLN A 90 6.46 -8.83 22.02
CA GLN A 90 5.69 -7.78 22.68
C GLN A 90 5.22 -6.73 21.68
N PHE A 91 4.16 -6.00 22.04
CA PHE A 91 3.67 -4.85 21.28
C PHE A 91 4.40 -3.59 21.71
N LYS A 92 4.86 -2.83 20.72
CA LYS A 92 5.35 -1.48 20.94
C LYS A 92 4.18 -0.51 21.07
N LEU A 93 4.15 0.27 22.14
CA LEU A 93 3.18 1.36 22.27
C LEU A 93 3.54 2.51 21.31
N GLU A 94 2.81 2.65 20.20
CA GLU A 94 3.06 3.72 19.25
C GLU A 94 2.35 5.03 19.61
N TYR A 95 1.05 4.96 19.92
CA TYR A 95 0.21 6.14 20.07
C TYR A 95 -0.82 5.98 21.18
N VAL A 96 -1.05 7.07 21.92
CA VAL A 96 -2.23 7.23 22.78
C VAL A 96 -3.27 8.05 22.00
N ILE A 97 -4.24 7.34 21.43
CA ILE A 97 -5.24 7.91 20.51
C ILE A 97 -6.35 8.60 21.32
N LYS A 98 -6.70 9.84 20.93
CA LYS A 98 -7.84 10.58 21.48
C LYS A 98 -9.10 10.40 20.64
N LYS A 99 -8.95 10.39 19.31
CA LYS A 99 -10.05 10.15 18.37
C LYS A 99 -9.51 9.44 17.15
N GLY A 100 -10.16 8.35 16.74
CA GLY A 100 -9.83 7.61 15.53
C GLY A 100 -11.09 7.36 14.71
N ILE A 101 -11.01 7.52 13.39
CA ILE A 101 -12.09 7.17 12.46
C ILE A 101 -11.55 6.12 11.51
N PHE A 102 -12.19 4.95 11.49
CA PHE A 102 -11.83 3.80 10.66
C PHE A 102 -12.96 3.54 9.67
N ILE A 103 -12.70 3.78 8.39
CA ILE A 103 -13.71 3.63 7.33
C ILE A 103 -13.62 2.26 6.69
N SER A 104 -12.41 1.81 6.38
CA SER A 104 -12.16 0.53 5.73
C SER A 104 -10.73 0.03 6.02
N PRO A 105 -10.37 -1.21 5.65
CA PRO A 105 -9.01 -1.71 5.82
C PRO A 105 -7.99 -0.76 5.20
N LYS A 106 -6.99 -0.32 5.99
CA LYS A 106 -5.93 0.63 5.61
C LYS A 106 -6.44 2.02 5.17
N VAL A 107 -7.64 2.42 5.61
CA VAL A 107 -8.20 3.76 5.42
C VAL A 107 -8.77 4.27 6.74
N TYR A 108 -7.96 5.05 7.45
CA TYR A 108 -8.30 5.60 8.76
C TYR A 108 -7.54 6.88 9.06
N VAL A 109 -8.04 7.67 10.01
CA VAL A 109 -7.36 8.85 10.54
C VAL A 109 -7.32 8.79 12.07
N LEU A 110 -6.17 9.14 12.64
CA LEU A 110 -5.94 9.15 14.08
C LEU A 110 -5.53 10.55 14.55
N LYS A 111 -6.16 11.01 15.63
CA LYS A 111 -5.70 12.13 16.45
C LYS A 111 -5.13 11.59 17.75
N TYR A 112 -3.86 11.85 18.01
CA TYR A 112 -3.14 11.32 19.17
C TYR A 112 -2.27 12.39 19.81
N ILE A 113 -1.86 12.15 21.05
CA ILE A 113 -0.95 13.06 21.76
C ILE A 113 0.48 12.56 21.61
N LYS A 114 1.38 13.45 21.20
CA LYS A 114 2.82 13.22 21.22
C LYS A 114 3.48 14.42 21.89
N ASN A 115 4.23 14.20 22.96
CA ASN A 115 4.92 15.26 23.72
C ASN A 115 3.99 16.43 24.09
N ASN A 116 2.81 16.12 24.62
CA ASN A 116 1.77 17.09 24.99
C ASN A 116 1.20 17.94 23.84
N THR A 117 1.49 17.57 22.59
CA THR A 117 0.96 18.23 21.39
C THR A 117 -0.02 17.30 20.68
N LEU A 118 -1.15 17.83 20.23
CA LEU A 118 -2.11 17.10 19.42
C LEU A 118 -1.58 16.95 17.99
N MET A 119 -1.42 15.70 17.57
CA MET A 119 -0.96 15.33 16.24
C MET A 119 -2.05 14.56 15.49
N GLU A 120 -2.01 14.63 14.17
CA GLU A 120 -2.92 13.91 13.28
C GLU A 120 -2.11 13.04 12.31
N THR A 121 -2.58 11.82 12.07
CA THR A 121 -2.02 10.95 11.03
C THR A 121 -3.13 10.30 10.24
N THR A 122 -3.05 10.46 8.92
CA THR A 122 -3.97 9.87 7.96
C THR A 122 -3.30 8.71 7.26
N VAL A 123 -3.93 7.54 7.29
CA VAL A 123 -3.53 6.36 6.53
C VAL A 123 -4.59 6.09 5.48
N CYS A 124 -4.19 6.15 4.22
CA CYS A 124 -5.09 6.01 3.08
C CYS A 124 -4.40 5.19 2.00
N LYS A 125 -4.65 3.88 1.98
CA LYS A 125 -4.18 3.03 0.88
C LYS A 125 -5.13 3.11 -0.30
N GLY A 126 -4.61 3.44 -1.49
CA GLY A 126 -5.38 3.57 -2.73
C GLY A 126 -6.04 4.94 -2.93
N LEU A 127 -6.38 5.63 -1.84
CA LEU A 127 -6.82 7.02 -1.83
C LEU A 127 -5.59 7.96 -1.73
N GLY A 128 -5.71 9.19 -2.24
CA GLY A 128 -4.64 10.18 -2.12
C GLY A 128 -4.33 10.50 -0.65
N LYS A 129 -3.12 11.01 -0.36
CA LYS A 129 -2.71 11.38 1.01
C LYS A 129 -3.35 12.68 1.53
N ASP A 130 -4.10 13.39 0.68
CA ASP A 130 -4.58 14.75 0.95
C ASP A 130 -5.95 14.79 1.65
N LEU A 131 -6.25 13.76 2.45
CA LEU A 131 -7.48 13.67 3.24
C LEU A 131 -7.23 14.18 4.65
N THR A 132 -8.04 15.15 5.03
CA THR A 132 -8.05 15.75 6.37
C THR A 132 -9.02 15.01 7.28
N PHE A 133 -8.87 15.15 8.60
CA PHE A 133 -9.83 14.62 9.55
C PHE A 133 -11.29 15.01 9.26
N ASN A 134 -11.53 16.25 8.83
CA ASN A 134 -12.86 16.73 8.49
C ASN A 134 -13.43 16.00 7.26
N ASP A 135 -12.59 15.62 6.30
CA ASP A 135 -13.00 14.79 5.16
C ASP A 135 -13.46 13.40 5.65
N PHE A 136 -12.78 12.83 6.64
CA PHE A 136 -13.19 11.56 7.26
C PHE A 136 -14.50 11.65 8.04
N GLU A 137 -14.75 12.75 8.74
CA GLU A 137 -16.03 13.00 9.41
C GLU A 137 -17.18 13.09 8.40
N LYS A 138 -16.97 13.78 7.26
CA LYS A 138 -17.93 13.83 6.15
C LYS A 138 -18.18 12.45 5.56
N LEU A 139 -17.13 11.70 5.29
CA LEU A 139 -17.25 10.33 4.75
C LEU A 139 -17.99 9.41 5.72
N LEU A 140 -17.79 9.56 7.04
CA LEU A 140 -18.52 8.81 8.05
C LEU A 140 -19.99 9.21 8.12
N ALA A 141 -20.30 10.50 7.91
CA ALA A 141 -21.67 11.01 7.83
C ALA A 141 -22.41 10.62 6.53
N GLY A 142 -21.74 9.90 5.61
CA GLY A 142 -22.29 9.50 4.32
C GLY A 142 -22.18 10.56 3.23
N GLU A 143 -21.50 11.67 3.49
CA GLU A 143 -21.23 12.70 2.49
C GLU A 143 -20.09 12.29 1.56
N ASN A 144 -20.18 12.70 0.30
CA ASN A 144 -19.14 12.45 -0.69
C ASN A 144 -18.05 13.53 -0.62
N VAL A 145 -16.79 13.10 -0.69
CA VAL A 145 -15.64 14.01 -0.74
C VAL A 145 -15.05 13.98 -2.15
N ILE A 146 -14.93 15.15 -2.78
CA ILE A 146 -14.33 15.31 -4.12
C ILE A 146 -12.92 15.87 -3.95
N LYS A 147 -11.94 15.21 -4.56
CA LYS A 147 -10.53 15.63 -4.52
C LYS A 147 -9.92 15.57 -5.92
N MET A 148 -8.84 16.31 -6.10
CA MET A 148 -8.01 16.25 -7.31
C MET A 148 -6.94 15.17 -7.14
N LYS A 149 -6.71 14.38 -8.19
CA LYS A 149 -5.60 13.43 -8.24
C LYS A 149 -4.83 13.58 -9.55
N LYS A 150 -3.51 13.55 -9.43
CA LYS A 150 -2.59 13.50 -10.56
C LYS A 150 -2.49 12.07 -11.08
N TYR A 151 -2.70 11.91 -12.37
CA TYR A 151 -2.53 10.67 -13.11
C TYR A 151 -1.37 10.85 -14.08
N PHE A 152 -0.45 9.90 -14.05
CA PHE A 152 0.65 9.82 -15.02
C PHE A 152 0.20 8.89 -16.14
N VAL A 153 -0.09 9.47 -17.30
CA VAL A 153 -0.58 8.73 -18.45
C VAL A 153 0.56 8.58 -19.46
N PRO A 154 1.09 7.37 -19.67
CA PRO A 154 2.15 7.15 -20.63
C PRO A 154 1.61 7.28 -22.06
N ARG A 155 2.19 8.20 -22.82
CA ARG A 155 1.96 8.40 -24.26
C ARG A 155 2.99 7.60 -25.03
N LEU A 156 2.68 6.32 -25.22
CA LEU A 156 3.57 5.33 -25.83
C LEU A 156 3.95 5.70 -27.28
N ASP A 157 3.09 6.44 -27.97
CA ASP A 157 3.27 6.97 -29.31
C ASP A 157 4.40 8.01 -29.40
N LEU A 158 4.55 8.83 -28.34
CA LEU A 158 5.49 9.95 -28.29
C LEU A 158 6.70 9.65 -27.38
N GLY A 159 6.68 8.53 -26.65
CA GLY A 159 7.68 8.22 -25.64
C GLY A 159 7.66 9.18 -24.44
N THR A 160 6.54 9.87 -24.21
CA THR A 160 6.39 10.88 -23.14
C THR A 160 5.39 10.41 -22.08
N VAL A 161 5.41 11.08 -20.92
CA VAL A 161 4.40 10.89 -19.87
C VAL A 161 3.65 12.19 -19.69
N GLU A 162 2.33 12.13 -19.88
CA GLU A 162 1.44 13.26 -19.67
C GLU A 162 0.92 13.23 -18.23
N ILE A 163 0.96 14.38 -17.56
CA ILE A 163 0.44 14.51 -16.19
C ILE A 163 -0.95 15.14 -16.32
N ILE A 164 -1.98 14.36 -16.04
CA ILE A 164 -3.37 14.80 -16.10
C ILE A 164 -3.90 14.90 -14.68
N GLU A 165 -4.55 16.01 -14.35
CA GLU A 165 -5.27 16.13 -13.09
C GLU A 165 -6.76 15.84 -13.33
N LYS A 166 -7.31 14.90 -12.56
CA LYS A 166 -8.75 14.57 -12.62
C LYS A 166 -9.36 14.65 -11.24
N LEU A 167 -10.60 15.15 -11.20
CA LEU A 167 -11.46 15.04 -10.04
C LEU A 167 -11.82 13.56 -9.85
N TYR A 168 -11.74 13.09 -8.61
CA TYR A 168 -12.27 11.81 -8.20
C TYR A 168 -13.16 11.99 -6.96
N THR A 169 -14.23 11.21 -6.92
CA THR A 169 -15.20 11.24 -5.82
C THR A 169 -14.97 10.03 -4.92
N ILE A 170 -14.76 10.31 -3.64
CA ILE A 170 -14.75 9.31 -2.58
C ILE A 170 -16.17 9.27 -2.03
N ARG A 171 -16.79 8.09 -2.10
CA ARG A 171 -18.14 7.90 -1.61
C ARG A 171 -18.12 7.74 -0.10
N GLY A 172 -19.00 8.47 0.59
CA GLY A 172 -19.21 8.29 2.02
C GLY A 172 -19.74 6.89 2.34
N VAL A 173 -19.53 6.45 3.57
CA VAL A 173 -20.10 5.22 4.10
C VAL A 173 -21.61 5.44 4.19
N LYS A 174 -22.39 4.67 3.44
CA LYS A 174 -23.83 4.67 3.66
C LYS A 174 -24.09 3.94 4.98
N PRO A 175 -24.85 4.53 5.92
CA PRO A 175 -25.43 3.75 6.99
C PRO A 175 -26.22 2.63 6.32
N ASN A 176 -25.90 1.37 6.61
CA ASN A 176 -26.73 0.27 6.14
C ASN A 176 -28.11 0.41 6.79
N ASP A 177 -29.16 0.36 5.98
CA ASP A 177 -30.50 -0.05 6.40
C ASP A 177 -30.46 -1.46 7.01
#